data_AF-A0A0G1B468-F1
#
_entry.id   AF-A0A0G1B468-F1
#
_cell.length_a   1.000
_cell.length_b   1.000
_cell.length_c   1.000
_cell.angle_alpha   90.00
_cell.angle_beta   90.00
_cell.angle_gamma   90.00
#
_symmetry.space_group_name_H-M   'P 1'
#
loop_
_entity.id
_entity.type
_entity.pdbx_description
1 polymer ?
#
loop_
_entity_poly.entity_id
_entity_poly.type
_entity_poly.pdbx_seq_one_letter_code
_entity_poly.pdbx_strand_id
1 'polypeptide(L)'
;MNFDNVFNSILAENLPWLDTCACGSSAIKIGMLLAEKLGLTGVKLHYSNSGDTQDHGDKSRVVGYGAIVFMDNESRIMNNRYLNDEEQKAALALARNALELEFGLTKEKNEDYKKYPVFSDKRGVFVTLKKNNELRGCIGLIEPVTELSEVIKEMAL
;
A
#
# COMPACT_ATOMS: atom_id res chain seq x y z
N MET A 1 25.80 4.47 -0.24
CA MET A 1 24.75 4.85 0.77
C MET A 1 25.35 4.89 2.17
N ASN A 2 24.83 5.73 3.08
CA ASN A 2 25.44 6.00 4.39
C ASN A 2 24.68 5.41 5.61
N PHE A 3 24.18 4.17 5.50
CA PHE A 3 23.34 3.57 6.56
C PHE A 3 24.08 3.46 7.90
N ASP A 4 25.30 2.93 7.91
CA ASP A 4 26.05 2.70 9.14
C ASP A 4 26.36 4.00 9.89
N ASN A 5 26.76 5.07 9.21
CA ASN A 5 27.06 6.32 9.92
C ASN A 5 25.80 6.97 10.48
N VAL A 6 24.65 6.88 9.78
CA VAL A 6 23.36 7.39 10.32
C VAL A 6 22.89 6.54 11.50
N PHE A 7 22.98 5.22 11.39
CA PHE A 7 22.60 4.32 12.47
C PHE A 7 23.47 4.56 13.72
N ASN A 8 24.78 4.65 13.53
CA ASN A 8 25.73 4.90 14.62
C ASN A 8 25.60 6.31 15.19
N SER A 9 25.27 7.33 14.38
CA SER A 9 25.05 8.68 14.90
C SER A 9 23.84 8.73 15.84
N ILE A 10 22.75 8.04 15.49
CA ILE A 10 21.56 7.97 16.36
C ILE A 10 21.88 7.21 17.65
N LEU A 11 22.61 6.09 17.57
CA LEU A 11 23.05 5.37 18.78
C LEU A 11 23.94 6.24 19.68
N ALA A 12 24.80 7.07 19.08
CA ALA A 12 25.68 7.97 19.82
C ALA A 12 24.94 9.11 20.55
N GLU A 13 23.69 9.42 20.19
CA GLU A 13 22.85 10.37 20.92
C GLU A 13 22.47 9.87 22.32
N ASN A 14 22.65 8.57 22.62
CA ASN A 14 22.36 7.96 23.93
C ASN A 14 20.97 8.31 24.47
N LEU A 15 19.96 8.25 23.58
CA LEU A 15 18.58 8.56 23.95
C LEU A 15 18.10 7.61 25.06
N PRO A 16 17.56 8.14 26.17
CA PRO A 16 17.02 7.31 27.24
C PRO A 16 15.97 6.34 26.70
N TRP A 17 16.07 5.06 27.07
CA TRP A 17 15.13 4.00 26.70
C TRP A 17 15.06 3.65 25.20
N LEU A 18 16.08 4.03 24.42
CA LEU A 18 16.23 3.57 23.03
C LEU A 18 16.69 2.11 23.02
N ASP A 19 15.78 1.21 22.65
CA ASP A 19 16.08 -0.22 22.49
C ASP A 19 16.79 -0.53 21.16
N THR A 20 16.31 0.06 20.05
CA THR A 20 16.90 -0.10 18.72
C THR A 20 16.52 1.04 17.79
N CYS A 21 17.45 1.44 16.90
CA CYS A 21 17.17 2.43 15.85
C CYS A 21 16.44 1.82 14.65
N ALA A 22 16.57 0.50 14.43
CA ALA A 22 15.91 -0.21 13.34
C ALA A 22 15.91 -1.72 13.59
N CYS A 23 14.75 -2.31 13.84
CA CYS A 23 14.58 -3.76 13.87
C CYS A 23 14.95 -4.34 12.49
N GLY A 24 15.89 -5.29 12.45
CA GLY A 24 16.38 -5.85 11.19
C GLY A 24 17.38 -4.94 10.45
N SER A 25 18.12 -4.09 11.16
CA SER A 25 19.13 -3.18 10.60
C SER A 25 20.08 -3.83 9.57
N SER A 26 20.51 -5.07 9.80
CA SER A 26 21.33 -5.82 8.84
C SER A 26 20.59 -6.08 7.51
N ALA A 27 19.33 -6.49 7.57
CA ALA A 27 18.52 -6.73 6.35
C ALA A 27 18.26 -5.42 5.60
N ILE A 28 17.95 -4.34 6.32
CA ILE A 28 17.78 -2.99 5.75
C ILE A 28 19.07 -2.55 5.05
N LYS A 29 20.23 -2.71 5.71
CA LYS A 29 21.53 -2.40 5.14
C LYS A 29 21.79 -3.17 3.84
N ILE A 30 21.54 -4.48 3.83
CA ILE A 30 21.70 -5.30 2.63
C ILE A 30 20.76 -4.84 1.51
N GLY A 31 19.49 -4.55 1.82
CA GLY A 31 18.53 -4.02 0.85
C GLY A 31 18.99 -2.68 0.24
N MET A 32 19.49 -1.77 1.07
CA MET A 32 20.05 -0.48 0.64
C MET A 32 21.30 -0.63 -0.24
N LEU A 33 22.21 -1.55 0.12
CA LEU A 33 23.40 -1.86 -0.68
C LEU A 33 23.04 -2.47 -2.03
N LEU A 34 22.05 -3.36 -2.07
CA LEU A 34 21.56 -3.95 -3.30
C LEU A 34 20.89 -2.89 -4.18
N ALA A 35 20.04 -2.04 -3.60
CA ALA A 35 19.41 -0.94 -4.31
C ALA A 35 20.43 -0.02 -4.99
N GLU A 36 21.51 0.35 -4.27
CA GLU A 36 22.62 1.14 -4.82
C GLU A 36 23.31 0.44 -5.99
N LYS A 37 23.58 -0.86 -5.88
CA LYS A 37 24.18 -1.65 -6.96
C LYS A 37 23.28 -1.81 -8.19
N LEU A 38 21.97 -1.77 -8.00
CA LEU A 38 20.97 -1.85 -9.06
C LEU A 38 20.58 -0.46 -9.61
N GLY A 39 21.18 0.63 -9.14
CA GLY A 39 20.82 1.99 -9.57
C GLY A 39 19.43 2.43 -9.12
N LEU A 40 18.87 1.80 -8.08
CA LEU A 40 17.56 2.13 -7.52
C LEU A 40 17.69 3.24 -6.47
N THR A 41 16.67 4.09 -6.40
CA THR A 41 16.56 5.14 -5.39
C THR A 41 15.47 4.80 -4.40
N GLY A 42 15.77 4.94 -3.11
CA GLY A 42 14.81 4.78 -2.02
C GLY A 42 13.84 5.98 -1.94
N VAL A 43 12.55 5.69 -1.83
CA VAL A 43 11.48 6.66 -1.57
C VAL A 43 10.73 6.22 -0.32
N LYS A 44 10.61 7.13 0.65
CA LYS A 44 9.78 6.92 1.84
C LYS A 44 8.31 7.04 1.44
N LEU A 45 7.56 5.95 1.55
CA LEU A 45 6.12 5.92 1.30
C LEU A 45 5.34 6.41 2.51
N HIS A 46 5.71 5.92 3.69
CA HIS A 46 5.03 6.27 4.92
C HIS A 46 5.96 6.14 6.13
N TYR A 47 5.67 6.92 7.15
CA TYR A 47 6.27 6.77 8.47
C TYR A 47 5.22 7.14 9.52
N SER A 48 5.08 6.29 10.53
CA SER A 48 4.19 6.48 11.66
C SER A 48 4.79 5.80 12.89
N ASN A 49 4.17 5.99 14.05
CA ASN A 49 4.58 5.33 15.28
C ASN A 49 3.37 4.90 16.11
N SER A 50 3.55 3.98 17.07
CA SER A 50 2.47 3.48 17.92
C SER A 50 1.76 4.56 18.75
N GLY A 51 2.44 5.68 19.05
CA GLY A 51 1.89 6.84 19.72
C GLY A 51 0.92 7.67 18.87
N ASP A 52 0.82 7.41 17.56
CA ASP A 52 -0.13 8.07 16.65
C ASP A 52 -1.56 7.47 16.74
N THR A 53 -1.76 6.43 17.55
CA THR A 53 -3.07 5.81 17.77
C THR A 53 -3.97 6.75 18.58
N GLN A 54 -5.13 7.13 18.04
CA GLN A 54 -5.97 8.20 18.59
C GLN A 54 -6.43 7.96 20.04
N ASP A 55 -6.86 6.74 20.37
CA ASP A 55 -7.50 6.46 21.67
C ASP A 55 -6.56 5.85 22.73
N HIS A 56 -5.45 5.25 22.29
CA HIS A 56 -4.55 4.46 23.15
C HIS A 56 -3.05 4.71 22.90
N GLY A 57 -2.69 5.74 22.13
CA GLY A 57 -1.30 6.06 21.82
C GLY A 57 -0.56 6.66 23.02
N ASP A 58 0.51 6.01 23.46
CA ASP A 58 1.46 6.57 24.43
C ASP A 58 2.64 7.20 23.67
N LYS A 59 2.75 8.53 23.71
CA LYS A 59 3.85 9.25 23.03
C LYS A 59 5.16 9.24 23.82
N SER A 60 5.16 8.77 25.06
CA SER A 60 6.37 8.65 25.88
C SER A 60 7.19 7.41 25.54
N ARG A 61 6.58 6.39 24.92
CA ARG A 61 7.24 5.15 24.48
C ARG A 61 6.58 4.64 23.21
N VAL A 62 7.32 4.71 22.11
CA VAL A 62 6.77 4.42 20.78
C VAL A 62 7.61 3.38 20.03
N VAL A 63 6.93 2.61 19.18
CA VAL A 63 7.56 1.82 18.12
C VAL A 63 7.33 2.55 16.80
N GLY A 64 8.41 2.86 16.09
CA GLY A 64 8.36 3.48 14.76
C GLY A 64 8.13 2.43 13.67
N TYR A 65 7.31 2.78 12.68
CA TYR A 65 7.03 1.99 11.49
C TYR A 65 7.36 2.82 10.25
N GLY A 66 8.16 2.26 9.36
CA GLY A 66 8.55 2.90 8.10
C GLY A 66 8.28 2.00 6.92
N ALA A 67 7.71 2.57 5.86
CA ALA A 67 7.57 1.92 4.55
C ALA A 67 8.43 2.67 3.53
N ILE A 68 9.35 1.95 2.89
CA ILE A 68 10.30 2.48 1.91
C ILE A 68 10.24 1.57 0.68
N VAL A 69 10.24 2.18 -0.51
CA VAL A 69 10.35 1.47 -1.78
C VAL A 69 11.64 1.87 -2.49
N PHE A 70 12.35 0.92 -3.08
CA PHE A 70 13.51 1.17 -3.93
C PHE A 70 13.11 0.95 -5.38
N MET A 71 13.25 1.97 -6.21
CA MET A 71 12.82 1.94 -7.61
C MET A 71 13.77 2.77 -8.48
N ASP A 72 13.90 2.41 -9.76
CA ASP A 72 14.70 3.20 -10.69
C ASP A 72 14.01 4.55 -11.00
N ASN A 73 14.73 5.49 -11.61
CA ASN A 73 14.18 6.82 -11.89
C ASN A 73 13.10 6.81 -12.98
N GLU A 74 13.07 5.82 -13.88
CA GLU A 74 12.05 5.74 -14.93
C GLU A 74 10.70 5.29 -14.37
N SER A 75 10.71 4.29 -13.50
CA SER A 75 9.55 3.81 -12.75
C SER A 75 9.01 4.88 -11.79
N ARG A 76 9.87 5.74 -11.21
CA ARG A 76 9.42 6.93 -10.47
C ARG A 76 8.56 7.87 -11.32
N ILE A 77 8.90 8.03 -12.60
CA ILE A 77 8.19 8.91 -13.55
C ILE A 77 6.93 8.21 -14.09
N MET A 78 6.98 6.89 -14.33
CA MET A 78 5.83 6.10 -14.78
C MET A 78 4.77 5.85 -13.71
N ASN A 79 5.09 6.04 -12.41
CA ASN A 79 4.21 5.77 -11.28
C ASN A 79 3.04 6.76 -11.10
N ASN A 80 2.80 7.68 -12.03
CA ASN A 80 1.60 8.52 -12.02
C ASN A 80 0.39 7.84 -12.73
N ARG A 81 0.31 6.50 -12.69
CA ARG A 81 -0.85 5.73 -13.19
C ARG A 81 -1.87 5.46 -12.10
N TYR A 82 -2.10 6.44 -11.23
CA TYR A 82 -3.26 6.39 -10.36
C TYR A 82 -4.53 6.41 -11.19
N LEU A 83 -5.56 5.71 -10.73
CA LEU A 83 -6.88 5.84 -11.32
C LEU A 83 -7.33 7.29 -11.18
N ASN A 84 -7.79 7.90 -12.26
CA ASN A 84 -8.45 9.19 -12.18
C ASN A 84 -9.83 9.04 -11.50
N ASP A 85 -10.48 10.16 -11.15
CA ASP A 85 -11.74 10.15 -10.40
C ASP A 85 -12.85 9.33 -11.07
N GLU A 86 -12.91 9.33 -12.40
CA GLU A 86 -13.91 8.58 -13.16
C GLU A 86 -13.60 7.08 -13.17
N GLU A 87 -12.33 6.71 -13.31
CA GLU A 87 -11.87 5.33 -13.19
C GLU A 87 -12.09 4.78 -11.76
N GLN A 88 -11.89 5.60 -10.73
CA GLN A 88 -12.17 5.22 -9.33
C GLN A 88 -13.66 4.96 -9.10
N LYS A 89 -14.54 5.84 -9.62
CA LYS A 89 -16.00 5.63 -9.55
C LYS A 89 -16.41 4.35 -10.27
N ALA A 90 -15.84 4.10 -11.45
CA ALA A 90 -16.10 2.88 -12.21
C ALA A 90 -15.66 1.62 -11.45
N ALA A 91 -14.50 1.65 -10.78
CA ALA A 91 -14.01 0.55 -9.96
C ALA A 91 -14.95 0.24 -8.78
N LEU A 92 -15.39 1.28 -8.07
CA LEU A 92 -16.35 1.14 -6.97
C LEU A 92 -17.73 0.65 -7.45
N ALA A 93 -18.19 1.13 -8.60
CA ALA A 93 -19.45 0.71 -9.19
C ALA A 93 -19.40 -0.74 -9.67
N LEU A 94 -18.26 -1.19 -10.21
CA LEU A 94 -18.02 -2.58 -10.59
C LEU A 94 -18.03 -3.51 -9.38
N ALA A 95 -17.31 -3.15 -8.30
CA ALA A 95 -17.31 -3.93 -7.06
C ALA A 95 -18.72 -4.07 -6.46
N ARG A 96 -19.48 -2.96 -6.43
CA ARG A 96 -20.87 -2.97 -5.94
C ARG A 96 -21.79 -3.81 -6.83
N ASN A 97 -21.66 -3.69 -8.15
CA ASN A 97 -22.48 -4.46 -9.08
C ASN A 97 -22.19 -5.97 -8.98
N ALA A 98 -20.94 -6.37 -8.75
CA ALA A 98 -20.59 -7.78 -8.50
C ALA A 98 -21.36 -8.34 -7.30
N LEU A 99 -21.35 -7.62 -6.18
CA LEU A 99 -22.11 -7.98 -4.97
C LEU A 99 -23.63 -8.01 -5.23
N GLU A 100 -24.18 -6.99 -5.89
CA GLU A 100 -25.62 -6.93 -6.17
C GLU A 100 -26.09 -8.06 -7.08
N LEU A 101 -25.27 -8.48 -8.04
CA LEU A 101 -25.54 -9.64 -8.89
C LEU A 101 -25.52 -10.94 -8.08
N GLU A 102 -24.50 -11.15 -7.24
CA GLU A 102 -24.35 -12.35 -6.42
C GLU A 102 -25.51 -12.51 -5.42
N PHE A 103 -25.94 -11.42 -4.80
CA PHE A 103 -27.06 -11.41 -3.85
C PHE A 103 -28.44 -11.26 -4.53
N GLY A 104 -28.50 -11.27 -5.87
CA GLY A 104 -29.76 -11.21 -6.62
C GLY A 104 -30.53 -9.89 -6.48
N LEU A 105 -29.86 -8.81 -6.10
CA LEU A 105 -30.42 -7.46 -5.96
C LEU A 105 -30.62 -6.78 -7.32
N THR A 106 -29.86 -7.20 -8.33
CA THR A 106 -30.01 -6.77 -9.72
C THR A 106 -29.72 -7.93 -10.68
N LYS A 107 -30.16 -7.78 -11.93
CA LYS A 107 -29.74 -8.63 -13.07
C LYS A 107 -28.90 -7.85 -14.09
N GLU A 108 -28.79 -6.54 -13.92
CA GLU A 108 -28.08 -5.67 -14.85
C GLU A 108 -26.59 -5.69 -14.55
N LYS A 109 -25.79 -5.90 -15.61
CA LYS A 109 -24.33 -5.85 -15.52
C LYS A 109 -23.85 -4.43 -15.77
N ASN A 110 -23.02 -3.91 -14.87
CA ASN A 110 -22.34 -2.65 -15.08
C ASN A 110 -21.11 -2.85 -15.98
N GLU A 111 -21.17 -2.31 -17.19
CA GLU A 111 -20.08 -2.39 -18.18
C GLU A 111 -19.37 -1.05 -18.40
N ASP A 112 -19.68 -0.02 -17.62
CA ASP A 112 -19.12 1.34 -17.77
C ASP A 112 -17.58 1.34 -17.70
N TYR A 113 -17.02 0.43 -16.90
CA TYR A 113 -15.59 0.26 -16.75
C TYR A 113 -14.86 -0.07 -18.06
N LYS A 114 -15.54 -0.67 -19.05
CA LYS A 114 -14.92 -1.12 -20.32
C LYS A 114 -14.39 0.04 -21.18
N LYS A 115 -14.86 1.28 -20.94
CA LYS A 115 -14.37 2.46 -21.68
C LYS A 115 -12.99 2.94 -21.19
N TYR A 116 -12.51 2.43 -20.06
CA TYR A 116 -11.23 2.80 -19.47
C TYR A 116 -10.20 1.69 -19.70
N PRO A 117 -9.13 1.93 -20.49
CA PRO A 117 -8.11 0.92 -20.79
C PRO A 117 -7.43 0.32 -19.55
N VAL A 118 -7.36 1.07 -18.45
CA VAL A 118 -6.74 0.65 -17.19
C VAL A 118 -7.36 -0.60 -16.58
N PHE A 119 -8.61 -0.93 -16.95
CA PHE A 119 -9.30 -2.10 -16.42
C PHE A 119 -8.83 -3.44 -17.00
N SER A 120 -8.02 -3.39 -18.06
CA SER A 120 -7.30 -4.55 -18.62
C SER A 120 -5.84 -4.63 -18.15
N ASP A 121 -5.35 -3.65 -17.38
CA ASP A 121 -4.03 -3.76 -16.75
C ASP A 121 -4.08 -4.79 -15.62
N LYS A 122 -3.01 -5.55 -15.45
CA LYS A 122 -2.82 -6.38 -14.26
C LYS A 122 -2.45 -5.50 -13.06
N ARG A 123 -3.27 -5.52 -12.01
CA ARG A 123 -3.07 -4.70 -10.80
C ARG A 123 -3.45 -5.47 -9.54
N GLY A 124 -2.72 -5.23 -8.45
CA GLY A 124 -3.14 -5.65 -7.12
C GLY A 124 -4.35 -4.83 -6.66
N VAL A 125 -5.31 -5.47 -6.01
CA VAL A 125 -6.57 -4.85 -5.57
C VAL A 125 -6.97 -5.39 -4.21
N PHE A 126 -7.47 -4.50 -3.36
CA PHE A 126 -8.20 -4.84 -2.14
C PHE A 126 -9.59 -4.21 -2.20
N VAL A 127 -10.61 -4.98 -1.89
CA VAL A 127 -11.98 -4.50 -1.73
C VAL A 127 -12.32 -4.52 -0.25
N THR A 128 -12.66 -3.34 0.29
CA THR A 128 -13.06 -3.18 1.69
C THR A 128 -14.54 -2.86 1.77
N LEU A 129 -15.29 -3.67 2.52
CA LEU A 129 -16.66 -3.39 2.89
C LEU A 129 -16.71 -2.73 4.26
N LYS A 130 -17.50 -1.67 4.35
CA LYS A 130 -17.77 -0.97 5.62
C LYS A 130 -19.26 -0.94 5.92
N LYS A 131 -19.62 -1.05 7.19
CA LYS A 131 -20.98 -0.82 7.70
C LYS A 131 -20.91 0.17 8.84
N ASN A 132 -21.68 1.25 8.78
CA ASN A 132 -21.59 2.36 9.75
C ASN A 132 -20.14 2.90 9.91
N ASN A 133 -19.41 2.98 8.80
CA ASN A 133 -17.99 3.35 8.74
C ASN A 133 -17.00 2.37 9.42
N GLU A 134 -17.48 1.27 10.01
CA GLU A 134 -16.67 0.21 10.59
C GLU A 134 -16.34 -0.87 9.57
N LEU A 135 -15.17 -1.50 9.70
CA LEU A 135 -14.72 -2.59 8.84
C LEU A 135 -15.67 -3.79 8.96
N ARG A 136 -16.20 -4.24 7.82
CA ARG A 136 -17.02 -5.46 7.72
C ARG A 136 -16.30 -6.61 7.02
N GLY A 137 -15.35 -6.29 6.15
CA GLY A 137 -14.50 -7.26 5.44
C GLY A 137 -13.49 -6.53 4.56
N CYS A 138 -12.32 -7.13 4.37
CA CYS A 138 -11.30 -6.65 3.44
C CYS A 138 -10.58 -7.86 2.84
N ILE A 139 -10.71 -8.05 1.53
CA ILE A 139 -10.09 -9.16 0.78
C ILE A 139 -9.37 -8.57 -0.43
N GLY A 140 -8.24 -9.15 -0.80
CA GLY A 140 -7.43 -8.63 -1.89
C GLY A 140 -6.22 -9.46 -2.24
N LEU A 141 -5.62 -9.11 -3.37
CA LEU A 141 -4.37 -9.67 -3.88
C LEU A 141 -3.34 -8.55 -4.01
N ILE A 142 -2.16 -8.78 -3.44
CA ILE A 142 -1.01 -7.88 -3.62
C ILE A 142 -0.41 -8.08 -5.01
N GLU A 143 -0.30 -9.33 -5.45
CA GLU A 143 0.29 -9.66 -6.74
C GLU A 143 -0.70 -9.41 -7.89
N PRO A 144 -0.27 -8.71 -8.96
CA PRO A 144 -1.11 -8.42 -10.12
C PRO A 144 -1.21 -9.64 -11.04
N VAL A 145 -1.99 -10.65 -10.63
CA VAL A 145 -2.12 -11.93 -11.36
C VAL A 145 -3.11 -11.86 -12.52
N THR A 146 -4.21 -11.13 -12.36
CA THR A 146 -5.34 -11.00 -13.31
C THR A 146 -5.63 -9.52 -13.62
N GLU A 147 -6.50 -9.28 -14.61
CA GLU A 147 -6.90 -7.94 -15.01
C GLU A 147 -7.65 -7.20 -13.89
N LEU A 148 -7.47 -5.87 -13.81
CA LEU A 148 -8.08 -5.02 -12.79
C LEU A 148 -9.60 -5.24 -12.68
N SER A 149 -10.30 -5.37 -13.81
CA SER A 149 -11.75 -5.61 -13.79
C SER A 149 -12.14 -6.96 -13.19
N GLU A 150 -11.35 -8.00 -13.44
CA GLU A 150 -11.60 -9.36 -12.95
C GLU A 150 -11.34 -9.44 -11.45
N VAL A 151 -10.18 -8.96 -11.00
CA VAL A 151 -9.80 -8.99 -9.59
C VAL A 151 -10.74 -8.11 -8.74
N ILE A 152 -11.24 -6.99 -9.26
CA ILE A 152 -12.24 -6.19 -8.52
C ILE A 152 -13.51 -7.00 -8.26
N LYS A 153 -14.02 -7.73 -9.27
CA LYS A 153 -15.22 -8.55 -9.11
C LYS A 153 -14.96 -9.71 -8.17
N GLU A 154 -13.83 -10.40 -8.33
CA GLU A 154 -13.46 -11.57 -7.53
C GLU A 154 -13.26 -11.20 -6.05
N MET A 155 -12.52 -10.13 -5.75
CA MET A 155 -12.25 -9.72 -4.37
C MET A 155 -13.45 -9.06 -3.68
N ALA A 156 -14.50 -8.71 -4.43
CA ALA A 156 -15.73 -8.19 -3.87
C ALA A 156 -16.64 -9.29 -3.30
N LEU A 157 -16.53 -10.53 -3.79
CA LEU A 157 -17.35 -11.68 -3.38
C LEU A 157 -16.68 -12.47 -2.25
#